data_AF-F7KTZ3-F1
#
_entry.id   AF-F7KTZ3-F1
#
_cell.length_a   1.000
_cell.length_b   1.000
_cell.length_c   1.000
_cell.angle_alpha   90.00
_cell.angle_beta   90.00
_cell.angle_gamma   90.00
#
_symmetry.space_group_name_H-M   'P 1'
#
loop_
_entity.id
_entity.type
_entity.pdbx_description
1 polymer ?
#
loop_
_entity_poly.entity_id
_entity_poly.type
_entity_poly.pdbx_seq_one_letter_code
_entity_poly.pdbx_strand_id
1 'polypeptide(L)'
;MASHLKINTPRGSIISMSTQGGTTTVQLKWNSGFAPEKEACFNRAQAFVDSECLRCMNPLTPRRTGMLIKSGTLGTVIGSGEIEYLAPYARHQYYKHKTKAKWFERMKASHKEPILKGAMMIAAGKNKPIIASIREYVLACPFLKDGKVNIDYLPDEMAYSIDPIGGDPIYKRYTDGKCIRQFQFSLTSKEAYDGDARTGIENSGFYQYFEEWVEQNNMNDVLPELDGHAPIRVDVLLSGFLFSMDTEFGRYQLQCRLIYE
;
A
#
# COMPACT_ATOMS: atom_id res chain seq x y z
N MET A 1 0.55 -25.20 4.84
CA MET A 1 -0.77 -24.71 4.36
C MET A 1 -1.10 -23.47 5.17
N ALA A 2 -1.41 -22.34 4.55
CA ALA A 2 -1.80 -21.14 5.29
C ALA A 2 -3.05 -21.45 6.12
N SER A 3 -3.02 -21.19 7.42
CA SER A 3 -4.17 -21.34 8.30
C SER A 3 -5.16 -20.21 8.01
N HIS A 4 -6.17 -20.49 7.19
CA HIS A 4 -7.23 -19.53 6.92
C HIS A 4 -8.15 -19.37 8.14
N LEU A 5 -8.40 -18.11 8.50
CA LEU A 5 -9.16 -17.75 9.69
C LEU A 5 -10.65 -17.93 9.40
N LYS A 6 -11.25 -19.01 9.94
CA LYS A 6 -12.66 -19.33 9.70
C LYS A 6 -13.59 -18.63 10.68
N ILE A 7 -14.64 -17.98 10.17
CA ILE A 7 -15.67 -17.33 10.99
C ILE A 7 -16.92 -18.21 11.07
N ASN A 8 -17.28 -18.62 12.29
CA ASN A 8 -18.51 -19.36 12.55
C ASN A 8 -19.62 -18.41 13.00
N THR A 9 -20.71 -18.31 12.24
CA THR A 9 -21.91 -17.54 12.65
C THR A 9 -22.89 -18.39 13.46
N PRO A 10 -23.57 -17.82 14.47
CA PRO A 10 -24.64 -18.50 15.19
C PRO A 10 -25.78 -18.93 14.27
N ARG A 11 -26.56 -19.94 14.67
CA ARG A 11 -27.84 -20.24 13.99
C ARG A 11 -28.85 -19.14 14.35
N GLY A 12 -29.66 -18.74 13.36
CA GLY A 12 -30.76 -17.79 13.55
C GLY A 12 -31.85 -18.31 14.50
N SER A 13 -32.80 -17.46 14.87
CA SER A 13 -33.96 -17.84 15.71
C SER A 13 -35.26 -17.70 14.94
N ILE A 14 -36.22 -18.59 15.22
CA ILE A 14 -37.57 -18.54 14.67
C ILE A 14 -38.51 -18.54 15.85
N ILE A 15 -39.35 -17.51 15.96
CA ILE A 15 -40.38 -17.37 16.99
C ILE A 15 -41.71 -17.39 16.27
N SER A 16 -42.52 -18.41 16.53
CA SER A 16 -43.90 -18.50 16.02
C SER A 16 -44.87 -18.25 17.17
N MET A 17 -45.82 -17.34 16.97
CA MET A 17 -46.87 -17.02 17.94
C MET A 17 -48.25 -17.22 17.31
N SER A 18 -49.11 -17.97 17.98
CA SER A 18 -50.51 -18.14 17.59
C SER A 18 -51.35 -17.02 18.19
N THR A 19 -52.11 -16.30 17.35
CA THR A 19 -53.08 -15.28 17.76
C THR A 19 -54.48 -15.68 17.32
N GLN A 20 -55.51 -15.03 17.88
CA GLN A 20 -56.92 -15.31 17.55
C GLN A 20 -57.27 -15.20 16.05
N GLY A 21 -56.42 -14.54 15.24
CA GLY A 21 -56.58 -14.41 13.79
C GLY A 21 -55.58 -15.21 12.93
N GLY A 22 -54.72 -16.06 13.51
CA GLY A 22 -53.74 -16.86 12.77
C GLY A 22 -52.37 -17.00 13.45
N THR A 23 -51.49 -17.78 12.83
CA THR A 23 -50.11 -17.96 13.29
C THR A 23 -49.19 -16.94 12.63
N THR A 24 -48.49 -16.14 13.42
CA THR A 24 -47.46 -15.20 12.96
C THR A 24 -46.08 -15.77 13.27
N THR A 25 -45.21 -15.85 12.27
CA THR A 25 -43.82 -16.29 12.42
C THR A 25 -42.85 -15.14 12.20
N VAL A 26 -41.98 -14.91 13.17
CA VAL A 26 -40.85 -13.98 13.10
C VAL A 26 -39.57 -14.79 12.98
N GLN A 27 -38.73 -14.46 12.00
CA GLN A 27 -37.46 -15.14 11.76
C GLN A 27 -36.30 -14.15 11.83
N LEU A 28 -35.37 -14.39 12.75
CA LEU A 28 -34.07 -13.73 12.82
C LEU A 28 -33.05 -14.62 12.08
N LYS A 29 -32.52 -14.13 10.97
CA LYS A 29 -31.47 -14.80 10.17
C LYS A 29 -30.22 -13.94 10.16
N TRP A 30 -29.05 -14.56 10.34
CA TRP A 30 -27.78 -13.90 10.01
C TRP A 30 -27.70 -13.65 8.51
N ASN A 31 -27.15 -12.50 8.13
CA ASN A 31 -26.84 -12.22 6.73
C ASN A 31 -25.87 -13.31 6.24
N SER A 32 -26.26 -14.07 5.21
CA SER A 32 -25.46 -15.17 4.65
C SER A 32 -24.12 -14.70 4.09
N GLY A 33 -24.02 -13.45 3.65
CA GLY A 33 -22.77 -12.84 3.17
C GLY A 33 -21.81 -12.45 4.30
N PHE A 34 -22.29 -12.30 5.55
CA PHE A 34 -21.47 -11.78 6.63
C PHE A 34 -20.24 -12.63 6.94
N ALA A 35 -20.41 -13.95 7.07
CA ALA A 35 -19.33 -14.87 7.38
C ALA A 35 -18.23 -14.85 6.30
N PRO A 36 -18.53 -15.10 5.00
CA PRO A 36 -17.50 -15.10 3.96
C PRO A 36 -16.86 -13.72 3.76
N GLU A 37 -17.62 -12.63 3.84
CA GLU A 37 -17.09 -11.27 3.71
C GLU A 37 -16.11 -10.93 4.83
N LYS A 38 -16.49 -11.23 6.09
CA LYS A 38 -15.61 -10.98 7.22
C LYS A 38 -14.40 -11.90 7.18
N GLU A 39 -14.57 -13.18 6.86
CA GLU A 39 -13.45 -14.10 6.70
C GLU A 39 -12.44 -13.60 5.66
N ALA A 40 -12.91 -13.11 4.51
CA ALA A 40 -12.05 -12.48 3.51
C ALA A 40 -11.32 -11.23 4.06
N CYS A 41 -12.01 -10.37 4.81
CA CYS A 41 -11.40 -9.18 5.42
C CYS A 41 -10.31 -9.54 6.46
N PHE A 42 -10.56 -10.53 7.32
CA PHE A 42 -9.57 -10.97 8.31
C PHE A 42 -8.37 -11.67 7.67
N ASN A 43 -8.59 -12.50 6.64
CA ASN A 43 -7.50 -13.11 5.90
C ASN A 43 -6.63 -12.06 5.18
N ARG A 44 -7.24 -11.04 4.54
CA ARG A 44 -6.50 -9.91 3.97
C ARG A 44 -5.74 -9.12 5.03
N ALA A 45 -6.36 -8.87 6.19
CA ALA A 45 -5.71 -8.16 7.29
C ALA A 45 -4.49 -8.94 7.80
N GLN A 46 -4.58 -10.27 7.90
CA GLN A 46 -3.44 -11.11 8.29
C GLN A 46 -2.31 -11.05 7.26
N ALA A 47 -2.62 -11.18 5.96
CA ALA A 47 -1.65 -11.05 4.88
C ALA A 47 -0.94 -9.69 4.87
N PHE A 48 -1.69 -8.62 5.12
CA PHE A 48 -1.15 -7.28 5.28
C PHE A 48 -0.18 -7.18 6.46
N VAL A 49 -0.56 -7.69 7.64
CA VAL A 49 0.30 -7.68 8.83
C VAL A 49 1.62 -8.40 8.55
N ASP A 50 1.56 -9.59 7.95
CA ASP A 50 2.75 -10.39 7.67
C ASP A 50 3.70 -9.66 6.70
N SER A 51 3.14 -9.08 5.64
CA SER A 51 3.89 -8.31 4.63
C SER A 51 4.53 -7.05 5.22
N GLU A 52 3.78 -6.30 6.03
CA GLU A 52 4.29 -5.08 6.67
C GLU A 52 5.35 -5.38 7.72
N CYS A 53 5.21 -6.48 8.46
CA CYS A 53 6.24 -6.94 9.37
C CYS A 53 7.54 -7.22 8.60
N LEU A 54 7.48 -7.98 7.50
CA LEU A 54 8.65 -8.26 6.66
C LEU A 54 9.28 -6.99 6.09
N ARG A 55 8.45 -6.08 5.56
CA ARG A 55 8.89 -4.78 5.01
C ARG A 55 9.61 -3.94 6.06
N CYS A 56 9.01 -3.75 7.23
CA CYS A 56 9.57 -2.92 8.31
C CYS A 56 10.79 -3.58 8.99
N MET A 57 10.89 -4.90 8.98
CA MET A 57 12.05 -5.62 9.52
C MET A 57 13.28 -5.56 8.61
N ASN A 58 13.10 -5.42 7.29
CA ASN A 58 14.21 -5.42 6.33
C ASN A 58 15.35 -4.44 6.70
N PRO A 59 15.12 -3.13 6.95
CA PRO A 59 16.19 -2.21 7.35
C PRO A 59 16.83 -2.54 8.72
N LEU A 60 16.06 -3.18 9.61
CA LEU A 60 16.48 -3.56 10.96
C LEU A 60 17.29 -4.86 10.99
N THR A 61 17.14 -5.71 9.98
CA THR A 61 17.78 -7.03 9.91
C THR A 61 19.28 -6.87 9.58
N PRO A 62 20.18 -7.62 10.25
CA PRO A 62 21.59 -7.65 9.91
C PRO A 62 21.83 -7.97 8.44
N ARG A 63 22.60 -7.12 7.76
CA ARG A 63 22.91 -7.29 6.33
C ARG A 63 24.41 -7.48 6.14
N ARG A 64 24.78 -8.67 5.65
CA ARG A 64 26.11 -8.97 5.09
C ARG A 64 26.00 -9.26 3.59
N THR A 65 25.25 -10.30 3.23
CA THR A 65 24.99 -10.70 1.83
C THR A 65 23.53 -10.51 1.41
N GLY A 66 22.65 -10.12 2.34
CA GLY A 66 21.20 -10.03 2.12
C GLY A 66 20.44 -11.35 2.26
N MET A 67 21.13 -12.49 2.36
CA MET A 67 20.49 -13.81 2.46
C MET A 67 19.59 -13.96 3.69
N LEU A 68 19.95 -13.36 4.83
CA LEU A 68 19.10 -13.40 6.04
C LEU A 68 17.73 -12.77 5.79
N ILE A 69 17.70 -11.59 5.16
CA ILE A 69 16.46 -10.89 4.80
C ILE A 69 15.64 -11.75 3.83
N LYS A 70 16.28 -12.22 2.74
CA LYS A 70 15.62 -13.08 1.75
C LYS A 70 15.05 -14.36 2.37
N SER A 71 15.75 -14.96 3.34
CA SER A 71 15.30 -16.17 4.02
C SER A 71 14.02 -15.97 4.83
N GLY A 72 13.78 -14.76 5.35
CA GLY A 72 12.52 -14.41 6.02
C GLY A 72 11.37 -14.32 5.01
N THR A 73 11.58 -13.64 3.89
CA THR A 73 10.59 -13.54 2.81
C THR A 73 10.29 -14.90 2.18
N LEU A 74 11.31 -15.75 1.97
CA LEU A 74 11.14 -17.08 1.38
C LEU A 74 10.53 -18.11 2.33
N GLY A 75 10.79 -18.00 3.64
CA GLY A 75 10.25 -18.92 4.64
C GLY A 75 8.82 -18.58 5.05
N THR A 76 8.43 -17.32 4.94
CA THR A 76 7.12 -16.86 5.41
C THR A 76 6.06 -17.04 4.32
N VAL A 77 5.01 -17.79 4.65
CA VAL A 77 3.78 -17.82 3.84
C VAL A 77 2.91 -16.64 4.25
N ILE A 78 2.73 -15.66 3.36
CA ILE A 78 1.92 -14.47 3.65
C ILE A 78 0.48 -14.87 4.01
N GLY A 79 0.00 -14.38 5.15
CA GLY A 79 -1.32 -14.70 5.71
C GLY A 79 -1.31 -15.83 6.75
N SER A 80 -0.14 -16.41 7.07
CA SER A 80 -0.01 -17.44 8.10
C SER A 80 -0.10 -16.88 9.52
N GLY A 81 0.24 -15.61 9.71
CA GLY A 81 0.47 -15.04 11.04
C GLY A 81 1.78 -15.46 11.70
N GLU A 82 2.66 -16.17 10.97
CA GLU A 82 3.95 -16.63 11.44
C GLU A 82 5.05 -16.25 10.46
N ILE A 83 6.12 -15.64 10.98
CA ILE A 83 7.30 -15.29 10.18
C ILE A 83 8.39 -16.32 10.44
N GLU A 84 8.80 -17.02 9.38
CA GLU A 84 9.83 -18.05 9.43
C GLU A 84 11.08 -17.61 8.66
N TYR A 85 12.25 -17.79 9.29
CA TYR A 85 13.55 -17.56 8.65
C TYR A 85 14.23 -18.89 8.36
N LEU A 86 14.48 -19.16 7.07
CA LEU A 86 15.11 -20.41 6.63
C LEU A 86 16.63 -20.49 6.90
N ALA A 87 17.28 -19.35 7.14
CA ALA A 87 18.73 -19.34 7.32
C ALA A 87 19.13 -20.02 8.65
N PRO A 88 20.04 -21.03 8.65
CA PRO A 88 20.41 -21.77 9.87
C PRO A 88 20.97 -20.89 10.99
N TYR A 89 21.61 -19.77 10.62
CA TYR A 89 22.18 -18.79 11.54
C TYR A 89 21.20 -17.70 12.00
N ALA A 90 19.95 -17.70 11.51
CA ALA A 90 18.96 -16.65 11.83
C ALA A 90 18.73 -16.52 13.33
N ARG A 91 18.54 -17.66 14.03
CA ARG A 91 18.36 -17.68 15.49
C ARG A 91 19.55 -17.06 16.23
N HIS A 92 20.77 -17.43 15.85
CA HIS A 92 21.97 -16.88 16.49
C HIS A 92 22.05 -15.36 16.29
N GLN A 93 21.83 -14.88 15.07
CA GLN A 93 21.84 -13.44 14.77
C GLN A 93 20.71 -12.71 15.48
N TYR A 94 19.52 -13.32 15.59
CA TYR A 94 18.38 -12.72 16.27
C TYR A 94 18.68 -12.41 17.73
N TYR A 95 19.35 -13.31 18.45
CA TYR A 95 19.61 -13.11 19.89
C TYR A 95 20.97 -12.48 20.21
N LYS A 96 22.02 -12.76 19.43
CA LYS A 96 23.41 -12.43 19.79
C LYS A 96 24.04 -11.33 18.93
N HIS A 97 23.35 -10.79 17.93
CA HIS A 97 23.94 -9.74 17.10
C HIS A 97 24.20 -8.46 17.92
N LYS A 98 25.43 -7.92 17.86
CA LYS A 98 25.89 -6.81 18.71
C LYS A 98 24.99 -5.56 18.68
N THR A 99 24.58 -5.12 17.49
CA THR A 99 23.82 -3.85 17.32
C THR A 99 22.40 -4.00 16.77
N LYS A 100 22.11 -5.05 15.99
CA LYS A 100 20.85 -5.29 15.28
C LYS A 100 20.10 -6.55 15.74
N ALA A 101 20.33 -7.03 16.96
CA ALA A 101 19.55 -8.13 17.53
C ALA A 101 18.06 -7.77 17.68
N LYS A 102 17.22 -8.81 17.75
CA LYS A 102 15.77 -8.74 17.99
C LYS A 102 15.04 -7.76 17.06
N TRP A 103 15.33 -7.82 15.76
CA TRP A 103 14.76 -6.90 14.76
C TRP A 103 13.23 -6.96 14.69
N PHE A 104 12.60 -8.10 14.99
CA PHE A 104 11.13 -8.20 15.11
C PHE A 104 10.58 -7.41 16.31
N GLU A 105 11.19 -7.54 17.49
CA GLU A 105 10.78 -6.76 18.67
C GLU A 105 11.00 -5.25 18.45
N ARG A 106 12.10 -4.87 17.79
CA ARG A 106 12.40 -3.49 17.44
C ARG A 106 11.41 -2.93 16.42
N MET A 107 11.01 -3.74 15.44
CA MET A 107 9.95 -3.40 14.49
C MET A 107 8.65 -3.15 15.25
N LYS A 108 8.23 -4.06 16.14
CA LYS A 108 7.03 -3.85 16.97
C LYS A 108 7.12 -2.57 17.79
N ALA A 109 8.27 -2.28 18.41
CA ALA A 109 8.45 -1.07 19.21
C ALA A 109 8.26 0.22 18.40
N SER A 110 8.58 0.21 17.10
CA SER A 110 8.56 1.41 16.24
C SER A 110 7.36 1.49 15.29
N HIS A 111 6.82 0.36 14.84
CA HIS A 111 5.84 0.27 13.75
C HIS A 111 4.54 -0.46 14.14
N LYS A 112 4.36 -0.86 15.41
CA LYS A 112 3.11 -1.54 15.84
C LYS A 112 1.85 -0.73 15.53
N GLU A 113 1.84 0.57 15.85
CA GLU A 113 0.63 1.39 15.73
C GLU A 113 0.21 1.58 14.27
N PRO A 114 1.11 1.93 13.33
CA PRO A 114 0.77 1.94 11.90
C PRO A 114 0.24 0.61 11.37
N ILE A 115 0.89 -0.51 11.73
CA ILE A 115 0.50 -1.85 11.25
C ILE A 115 -0.89 -2.22 11.80
N LEU A 116 -1.14 -2.00 13.08
CA LEU A 116 -2.44 -2.23 13.71
C LEU A 116 -3.53 -1.38 13.07
N LYS A 117 -3.25 -0.09 12.83
CA LYS A 117 -4.19 0.81 12.16
C LYS A 117 -4.54 0.34 10.74
N GLY A 118 -3.54 -0.09 9.96
CA GLY A 118 -3.76 -0.65 8.62
C GLY A 118 -4.59 -1.93 8.66
N ALA A 119 -4.22 -2.87 9.53
CA ALA A 119 -4.94 -4.13 9.71
C ALA A 119 -6.39 -3.92 10.18
N MET A 120 -6.63 -2.97 11.07
CA MET A 120 -7.98 -2.60 11.53
C MET A 120 -8.86 -2.07 10.39
N MET A 121 -8.31 -1.25 9.49
CA MET A 121 -9.06 -0.75 8.34
C MET A 121 -9.49 -1.90 7.43
N ILE A 122 -8.56 -2.81 7.11
CA ILE A 122 -8.83 -3.97 6.26
C ILE A 122 -9.85 -4.90 6.93
N ALA A 123 -9.68 -5.21 8.22
CA ALA A 123 -10.62 -6.06 8.98
C ALA A 123 -12.02 -5.43 9.12
N ALA A 124 -12.10 -4.09 9.20
CA ALA A 124 -13.37 -3.38 9.17
C ALA A 124 -14.08 -3.47 7.80
N GLY A 125 -13.41 -3.99 6.76
CA GLY A 125 -13.90 -4.00 5.38
C GLY A 125 -13.72 -2.64 4.69
N LYS A 126 -12.89 -1.75 5.26
CA LYS A 126 -12.50 -0.52 4.59
C LYS A 126 -11.32 -0.83 3.69
N ASN A 127 -11.53 -0.74 2.39
CA ASN A 127 -10.45 -0.87 1.42
C ASN A 127 -9.44 0.26 1.63
N LYS A 128 -8.15 -0.06 1.47
CA LYS A 128 -7.09 0.94 1.42
C LYS A 128 -7.43 1.97 0.33
N PRO A 129 -7.39 3.27 0.64
CA PRO A 129 -7.61 4.30 -0.36
C PRO A 129 -6.60 4.20 -1.51
N ILE A 130 -7.04 4.41 -2.76
CA ILE A 130 -6.19 4.35 -3.95
C ILE A 130 -4.93 5.23 -3.81
N ILE A 131 -5.07 6.42 -3.23
CA ILE A 131 -3.95 7.34 -2.99
C ILE A 131 -2.87 6.74 -2.07
N ALA A 132 -3.24 5.88 -1.11
CA ALA A 132 -2.28 5.20 -0.26
C ALA A 132 -1.51 4.12 -1.04
N SER A 133 -2.17 3.42 -1.97
CA SER A 133 -1.52 2.46 -2.87
C SER A 133 -0.58 3.14 -3.85
N ILE A 134 -0.99 4.28 -4.41
CA ILE A 134 -0.13 5.10 -5.27
C ILE A 134 1.11 5.57 -4.49
N ARG A 135 0.95 6.00 -3.23
CA ARG A 135 2.07 6.41 -2.39
C ARG A 135 3.08 5.29 -2.15
N GLU A 136 2.60 4.09 -1.85
CA GLU A 136 3.47 2.93 -1.66
C GLU A 136 4.19 2.52 -2.95
N TYR A 137 3.50 2.60 -4.09
CA TYR A 137 4.09 2.39 -5.40
C TYR A 137 5.21 3.41 -5.67
N VAL A 138 4.94 4.70 -5.48
CA VAL A 138 5.94 5.77 -5.66
C VAL A 138 7.14 5.57 -4.73
N LEU A 139 6.92 5.20 -3.46
CA LEU A 139 7.98 4.90 -2.50
C LEU A 139 8.90 3.73 -2.91
N ALA A 140 8.47 2.87 -3.84
CA ALA A 140 9.31 1.81 -4.38
C ALA A 140 10.24 2.29 -5.52
N CYS A 141 10.09 3.54 -5.99
CA CYS A 141 10.94 4.11 -7.02
C CYS A 141 12.37 4.30 -6.51
N PRO A 142 13.39 3.71 -7.20
CA PRO A 142 14.78 3.77 -6.75
C PRO A 142 15.42 5.15 -6.91
N PHE A 143 14.78 6.05 -7.66
CA PHE A 143 15.30 7.40 -7.95
C PHE A 143 14.84 8.45 -6.94
N LEU A 144 13.92 8.10 -6.04
CA LEU A 144 13.58 8.96 -4.92
C LEU A 144 14.81 9.19 -4.05
N LYS A 145 15.08 10.45 -3.72
CA LYS A 145 16.07 10.84 -2.70
C LYS A 145 15.58 10.38 -1.31
N ASP A 146 16.37 10.63 -0.25
CA ASP A 146 16.04 10.25 1.15
C ASP A 146 14.79 10.97 1.75
N GLY A 147 13.95 11.59 0.92
CA GLY A 147 12.77 12.36 1.31
C GLY A 147 11.53 11.52 1.61
N LYS A 148 10.71 12.00 2.54
CA LYS A 148 9.36 11.45 2.77
C LYS A 148 8.43 11.88 1.64
N VAL A 149 7.64 10.95 1.12
CA VAL A 149 6.52 11.24 0.21
C VAL A 149 5.28 11.54 1.05
N ASN A 150 4.80 12.78 1.00
CA ASN A 150 3.58 13.24 1.67
C ASN A 150 2.35 13.09 0.76
N ILE A 151 1.17 13.42 1.29
CA ILE A 151 -0.09 13.49 0.54
C ILE A 151 -0.71 14.85 0.79
N ASP A 152 -1.07 15.58 -0.26
CA ASP A 152 -1.74 16.89 -0.17
C ASP A 152 -0.98 17.92 0.68
N TYR A 153 0.33 17.76 0.83
CA TYR A 153 1.12 18.57 1.75
C TYR A 153 2.60 18.57 1.35
N LEU A 154 3.13 19.76 1.09
CA LEU A 154 4.55 19.97 0.81
C LEU A 154 5.13 20.91 1.89
N PRO A 155 6.02 20.42 2.79
CA PRO A 155 6.59 21.23 3.86
C PRO A 155 7.56 22.29 3.32
N ASP A 156 8.06 23.15 4.21
CA ASP A 156 9.08 24.15 3.90
C ASP A 156 10.52 23.62 4.00
N GLU A 157 10.73 22.46 3.38
CA GLU A 157 12.01 21.77 3.28
C GLU A 157 11.98 20.85 2.04
N MET A 158 13.13 20.28 1.67
CA MET A 158 13.19 19.32 0.57
C MET A 158 12.31 18.10 0.85
N ALA A 159 11.31 17.89 0.01
CA ALA A 159 10.30 16.86 0.23
C ALA A 159 9.55 16.53 -1.06
N TYR A 160 8.83 15.41 -1.03
CA TYR A 160 7.89 15.01 -2.08
C TYR A 160 6.45 15.06 -1.56
N SER A 161 5.50 15.29 -2.44
CA SER A 161 4.06 15.13 -2.19
C SER A 161 3.39 14.46 -3.39
N ILE A 162 2.38 13.65 -3.11
CA ILE A 162 1.44 13.17 -4.11
C ILE A 162 0.13 13.91 -3.89
N ASP A 163 -0.29 14.67 -4.89
CA ASP A 163 -1.45 15.55 -4.79
C ASP A 163 -2.51 15.07 -5.81
N PRO A 164 -3.71 14.66 -5.38
CA PRO A 164 -4.79 14.24 -6.26
C PRO A 164 -5.25 15.39 -7.15
N ILE A 165 -5.48 15.09 -8.41
CA ILE A 165 -5.98 16.04 -9.40
C ILE A 165 -7.46 15.74 -9.64
N GLY A 166 -8.29 16.78 -9.56
CA GLY A 166 -9.72 16.68 -9.88
C GLY A 166 -9.94 16.39 -11.36
N GLY A 167 -10.83 15.45 -11.67
CA GLY A 167 -11.18 15.08 -13.04
C GLY A 167 -12.32 14.07 -13.10
N ASP A 168 -12.74 13.70 -14.31
CA ASP A 168 -13.76 12.66 -14.50
C ASP A 168 -13.20 11.30 -14.04
N PRO A 169 -13.78 10.63 -13.04
CA PRO A 169 -13.31 9.33 -12.58
C PRO A 169 -13.52 8.21 -13.60
N ILE A 170 -14.32 8.42 -14.66
CA ILE A 170 -14.58 7.42 -15.69
C ILE A 170 -13.62 7.64 -16.85
N TYR A 171 -12.74 6.67 -17.09
CA TYR A 171 -11.84 6.67 -18.24
C TYR A 171 -12.54 6.18 -19.51
N LYS A 172 -13.32 5.09 -19.38
CA LYS A 172 -14.05 4.48 -20.50
C LYS A 172 -15.27 3.73 -20.00
N ARG A 173 -16.39 3.84 -20.71
CA ARG A 173 -17.63 3.08 -20.46
C ARG A 173 -17.84 2.05 -21.57
N TYR A 174 -18.17 0.83 -21.19
CA TYR A 174 -18.55 -0.24 -22.11
C TYR A 174 -20.06 -0.35 -22.26
N THR A 175 -20.50 -1.00 -23.33
CA THR A 175 -21.93 -1.18 -23.67
C THR A 175 -22.69 -2.05 -22.65
N ASP A 176 -21.98 -2.89 -21.90
CA ASP A 176 -22.51 -3.72 -20.82
C ASP A 176 -22.64 -2.97 -19.47
N GLY A 177 -22.30 -1.68 -19.43
CA GLY A 177 -22.33 -0.85 -18.23
C GLY A 177 -21.06 -0.91 -17.38
N LYS A 178 -20.09 -1.78 -17.70
CA LYS A 178 -18.78 -1.77 -17.02
C LYS A 178 -18.04 -0.48 -17.35
N CYS A 179 -17.23 -0.03 -16.40
CA CYS A 179 -16.44 1.19 -16.54
C CYS A 179 -14.99 0.90 -16.17
N ILE A 180 -14.06 1.37 -17.00
CA ILE A 180 -12.68 1.59 -16.58
C ILE A 180 -12.63 2.95 -15.92
N ARG A 181 -11.99 3.01 -14.77
CA ARG A 181 -11.87 4.21 -13.95
C ARG A 181 -10.45 4.78 -14.02
N GLN A 182 -10.32 6.04 -13.66
CA GLN A 182 -9.04 6.71 -13.54
C GLN A 182 -8.93 7.47 -12.21
N PHE A 183 -7.71 7.54 -11.69
CA PHE A 183 -7.33 8.41 -10.59
C PHE A 183 -6.14 9.25 -11.03
N GLN A 184 -6.32 10.57 -11.13
CA GLN A 184 -5.25 11.49 -11.53
C GLN A 184 -4.53 12.05 -10.31
N PHE A 185 -3.22 12.19 -10.40
CA PHE A 185 -2.39 12.73 -9.33
C PHE A 185 -1.16 13.43 -9.90
N SER A 186 -0.60 14.36 -9.15
CA SER A 186 0.72 14.92 -9.41
C SER A 186 1.73 14.38 -8.43
N LEU A 187 2.97 14.21 -8.89
CA LEU A 187 4.15 14.02 -8.04
C LEU A 187 4.89 15.36 -8.01
N THR A 188 4.81 16.03 -6.86
CA THR A 188 5.42 17.33 -6.63
C THR A 188 6.65 17.17 -5.75
N SER A 189 7.78 17.79 -6.11
CA SER A 189 8.96 17.88 -5.26
C SER A 189 9.31 19.33 -4.96
N LYS A 190 9.85 19.57 -3.75
CA LYS A 190 10.58 20.78 -3.40
C LYS A 190 12.06 20.39 -3.35
N GLU A 191 12.87 21.03 -4.19
CA GLU A 191 14.29 20.72 -4.34
C GLU A 191 15.11 22.01 -4.24
N ALA A 192 16.39 21.90 -3.90
CA ALA A 192 17.28 23.06 -3.89
C ALA A 192 17.30 23.76 -5.28
N TYR A 193 17.31 25.09 -5.26
CA TYR A 193 17.35 25.91 -6.46
C TYR A 193 18.27 27.11 -6.27
N ASP A 194 19.32 27.16 -7.08
CA ASP A 194 20.38 28.17 -7.04
C ASP A 194 20.63 28.82 -8.42
N GLY A 195 19.85 28.44 -9.44
CA GLY A 195 20.05 28.84 -10.83
C GLY A 195 21.23 28.15 -11.52
N ASP A 196 21.95 27.24 -10.86
CA ASP A 196 23.03 26.48 -11.47
C ASP A 196 22.48 25.39 -12.40
N ALA A 197 23.10 25.25 -13.56
CA ALA A 197 22.66 24.27 -14.56
C ALA A 197 22.78 22.83 -14.06
N ARG A 198 23.73 22.50 -13.17
CA ARG A 198 23.89 21.13 -12.63
C ARG A 198 22.74 20.77 -11.71
N THR A 199 22.36 21.69 -10.82
CA THR A 199 21.19 21.56 -9.94
C THR A 199 19.92 21.40 -10.78
N GLY A 200 19.76 22.21 -11.83
CA GLY A 200 18.64 22.11 -12.77
C GLY A 200 18.59 20.78 -13.54
N ILE A 201 19.75 20.28 -14.01
CA ILE A 201 19.87 18.98 -14.69
C ILE A 201 19.49 17.84 -13.75
N GLU A 202 19.95 17.84 -12.50
CA GLU A 202 19.63 16.80 -11.53
C GLU A 202 18.12 16.79 -11.24
N ASN A 203 17.53 17.95 -10.94
CA ASN A 203 16.11 18.09 -10.62
C ASN A 203 15.21 17.70 -11.80
N SER A 204 15.55 18.13 -13.02
CA SER A 204 14.78 17.78 -14.22
C SER A 204 14.98 16.32 -14.62
N GLY A 205 16.21 15.80 -14.48
CA GLY A 205 16.57 14.43 -14.82
C GLY A 205 15.86 13.39 -13.96
N PHE A 206 15.61 13.70 -12.67
CA PHE A 206 14.79 12.85 -11.81
C PHE A 206 13.44 12.51 -12.44
N TYR A 207 12.74 13.51 -13.01
CA TYR A 207 11.42 13.30 -13.60
C TYR A 207 11.46 12.51 -14.91
N GLN A 208 12.51 12.67 -15.71
CA GLN A 208 12.74 11.83 -16.87
C GLN A 208 12.93 10.36 -16.44
N TYR A 209 13.79 10.09 -15.45
CA TYR A 209 14.01 8.74 -14.95
C TYR A 209 12.77 8.14 -14.29
N PHE A 210 11.95 8.97 -13.62
CA PHE A 210 10.68 8.54 -13.06
C PHE A 210 9.69 8.12 -14.16
N GLU A 211 9.60 8.88 -15.26
CA GLU A 211 8.77 8.55 -16.42
C GLU A 211 9.19 7.21 -17.04
N GLU A 212 10.48 7.05 -17.36
CA GLU A 212 11.05 5.80 -17.88
C GLU A 212 10.81 4.61 -16.92
N TRP A 213 10.88 4.84 -15.61
CA TRP A 213 10.59 3.83 -14.59
C TRP A 213 9.12 3.40 -14.59
N VAL A 214 8.19 4.35 -14.73
CA VAL A 214 6.75 4.05 -14.84
C VAL A 214 6.46 3.24 -16.11
N GLU A 215 7.07 3.59 -17.23
CA GLU A 215 6.94 2.83 -18.49
C GLU A 215 7.47 1.40 -18.33
N GLN A 216 8.65 1.24 -17.74
CA GLN A 216 9.25 -0.07 -17.49
C GLN A 216 8.42 -0.92 -16.53
N ASN A 217 7.81 -0.30 -15.52
CA ASN A 217 6.90 -0.96 -14.61
C ASN A 217 5.63 -1.45 -15.31
N ASN A 218 5.03 -0.64 -16.18
CA ASN A 218 3.89 -1.07 -17.00
C ASN A 218 4.25 -2.26 -17.89
N MET A 219 5.43 -2.26 -18.52
CA MET A 219 5.89 -3.38 -19.36
C MET A 219 6.11 -4.68 -18.57
N ASN A 220 6.37 -4.58 -17.26
CA ASN A 220 6.64 -5.71 -16.38
C ASN A 220 5.45 -6.06 -15.46
N ASP A 221 4.27 -5.48 -15.68
CA ASP A 221 3.09 -5.61 -14.82
C ASP A 221 3.35 -5.27 -13.34
N VAL A 222 4.29 -4.36 -13.07
CA VAL A 222 4.60 -3.83 -11.74
C VAL A 222 3.72 -2.62 -11.46
N LEU A 223 2.53 -2.84 -10.93
CA LEU A 223 1.51 -1.80 -10.73
C LEU A 223 1.20 -1.56 -9.24
N PRO A 224 0.57 -0.41 -8.88
CA PRO A 224 0.10 -0.20 -7.52
C PRO A 224 -0.90 -1.30 -7.09
N GLU A 225 -0.68 -1.93 -5.95
CA GLU A 225 -1.60 -2.93 -5.41
C GLU A 225 -2.86 -2.25 -4.85
N LEU A 226 -4.03 -2.54 -5.44
CA LEU A 226 -5.30 -1.92 -5.06
C LEU A 226 -6.22 -2.90 -4.31
N ASP A 227 -6.84 -2.41 -3.25
CA ASP A 227 -7.85 -3.18 -2.52
C ASP A 227 -9.20 -3.14 -3.25
N GLY A 228 -9.63 -4.28 -3.78
CA GLY A 228 -10.94 -4.44 -4.42
C GLY A 228 -11.03 -3.87 -5.85
N HIS A 229 -9.89 -3.54 -6.45
CA HIS A 229 -9.77 -3.04 -7.81
C HIS A 229 -8.63 -3.74 -8.54
N ALA A 230 -8.74 -3.89 -9.85
CA ALA A 230 -7.65 -4.42 -10.68
C ALA A 230 -6.90 -3.24 -11.33
N PRO A 231 -5.63 -2.98 -10.97
CA PRO A 231 -4.85 -1.96 -11.67
C PRO A 231 -4.59 -2.41 -13.11
N ILE A 232 -4.68 -1.49 -14.07
CA ILE A 232 -4.40 -1.74 -15.48
C ILE A 232 -3.04 -1.17 -15.89
N ARG A 233 -2.78 0.11 -15.56
CA ARG A 233 -1.50 0.79 -15.81
C ARG A 233 -1.42 2.16 -15.15
N VAL A 234 -0.23 2.74 -15.08
CA VAL A 234 0.01 4.14 -14.69
C VAL A 234 0.56 4.90 -15.89
N ASP A 235 -0.13 5.94 -16.34
CA ASP A 235 0.31 6.78 -17.47
C ASP A 235 0.84 8.13 -16.96
N VAL A 236 1.99 8.58 -17.47
CA VAL A 236 2.47 9.97 -17.29
C VAL A 236 1.75 10.85 -18.32
N LEU A 237 1.13 11.94 -17.87
CA LEU A 237 0.31 12.83 -18.69
C LEU A 237 1.01 14.12 -19.04
N LEU A 238 1.80 14.60 -18.10
CA LEU A 238 2.61 15.78 -18.23
C LEU A 238 3.95 15.48 -17.59
N SER A 239 4.99 15.42 -18.42
CA SER A 239 6.37 15.22 -17.98
C SER A 239 6.80 16.31 -17.00
N GLY A 240 7.85 16.04 -16.23
CA GLY A 240 8.31 16.94 -15.16
C GLY A 240 8.68 18.33 -15.66
N PHE A 241 8.19 19.36 -14.96
CA PHE A 241 8.53 20.75 -15.22
C PHE A 241 8.69 21.54 -13.92
N LEU A 242 9.44 22.63 -13.96
CA LEU A 242 9.51 23.59 -12.86
C LEU A 242 8.19 24.36 -12.79
N PHE A 243 7.38 24.07 -11.77
CA PHE A 243 6.07 24.68 -11.56
C PHE A 243 6.17 26.07 -10.94
N SER A 244 7.04 26.23 -9.95
CA SER A 244 7.31 27.52 -9.31
C SER A 244 8.67 27.51 -8.64
N MET A 245 9.21 28.66 -8.28
CA MET A 245 10.48 28.80 -7.58
C MET A 245 10.40 29.92 -6.55
N ASP A 246 11.13 29.77 -5.46
CA ASP A 246 11.44 30.81 -4.50
C ASP A 246 12.98 31.00 -4.41
N THR A 247 13.47 31.73 -3.41
CA THR A 247 14.89 32.08 -3.29
C THR A 247 15.79 30.90 -2.97
N GLU A 248 15.25 29.82 -2.41
CA GLU A 248 16.02 28.65 -1.96
C GLU A 248 15.59 27.35 -2.65
N PHE A 249 14.34 27.28 -3.09
CA PHE A 249 13.73 26.06 -3.58
C PHE A 249 13.01 26.22 -4.92
N GLY A 250 13.13 25.18 -5.73
CA GLY A 250 12.34 24.94 -6.93
C GLY A 250 11.27 23.91 -6.62
N ARG A 251 10.03 24.21 -7.00
CA ARG A 251 8.93 23.25 -6.98
C ARG A 251 8.77 22.66 -8.36
N TYR A 252 9.01 21.37 -8.48
CA TYR A 252 8.87 20.63 -9.72
C TYR A 252 7.62 19.75 -9.64
N GLN A 253 6.99 19.51 -10.78
CA GLN A 253 5.76 18.73 -10.83
C GLN A 253 5.69 17.88 -12.10
N LEU A 254 5.18 16.66 -11.95
CA LEU A 254 4.80 15.74 -13.02
C LEU A 254 3.37 15.26 -12.75
N GLN A 255 2.57 15.06 -13.78
CA GLN A 255 1.19 14.58 -13.63
C GLN A 255 1.04 13.17 -14.20
N CYS A 256 0.34 12.32 -13.44
CA CYS A 256 0.07 10.92 -13.74
C CYS A 256 -1.42 10.62 -13.70
N ARG A 257 -1.82 9.49 -14.30
CA ARG A 257 -3.07 8.81 -13.98
C ARG A 257 -2.83 7.32 -13.74
N LEU A 258 -3.51 6.78 -12.74
CA LEU A 258 -3.70 5.34 -12.57
C LEU A 258 -5.02 4.95 -13.24
N ILE A 259 -4.98 3.92 -14.09
CA ILE A 259 -6.15 3.31 -14.72
C ILE A 259 -6.43 1.97 -14.05
N TYR A 260 -7.71 1.70 -13.74
CA TYR A 260 -8.13 0.50 -13.01
C TYR A 260 -9.58 0.10 -13.30
N GLU A 261 -9.92 -1.16 -12.98
CA GLU A 261 -11.30 -1.69 -12.99
C GLU A 261 -11.95 -1.67 -11.60
#